data_AF-A0A4V3XCQ7-F1
#
_entry.id   AF-A0A4V3XCQ7-F1
#
_cell.length_a   1.000
_cell.length_b   1.000
_cell.length_c   1.000
_cell.angle_alpha   90.00
_cell.angle_beta   90.00
_cell.angle_gamma   90.00
#
_symmetry.space_group_name_H-M   'P 1'
#
loop_
_entity.id
_entity.type
_entity.pdbx_description
1 polymer ?
#
loop_
_entity_poly.entity_id
_entity_poly.type
_entity_poly.pdbx_seq_one_letter_code
_entity_poly.pdbx_strand_id
1 'polypeptide(L)'
;MGSVRLKYACLRYVPRGGVEFQKWERENIWLDWGRDALVVSHSVPPFSTAMMKTRLPFRLFSCRAYSTRLPEKPRMRQPDPLLGNPKATTTSLPDDLTFIHRPPPSAPTPLSYTTNPTSPLLRPAAPSSADTSLPPLLRKSAEPKPRMSDEDLAEMRRLRALNPAYYTRSRLAERFNCTATFVGYMAKLSTGAHRTASQKLDLQHEKARSKWGEKKLIVREIRKKRKAFW
;
A
#
# COMPACT_ATOMS: atom_id res chain seq x y z
N MET A 1 8.58 -8.49 32.97
CA MET A 1 7.44 -9.43 32.91
C MET A 1 6.69 -9.19 31.62
N GLY A 2 6.40 -10.26 30.86
CA GLY A 2 5.66 -10.21 29.59
C GLY A 2 6.42 -10.84 28.42
N SER A 3 6.61 -12.17 28.43
CA SER A 3 7.11 -12.91 27.27
C SER A 3 5.92 -13.34 26.41
N VAL A 4 5.79 -12.76 25.21
CA VAL A 4 4.71 -13.12 24.28
C VAL A 4 5.14 -14.35 23.48
N ARG A 5 4.57 -15.50 23.82
CA ARG A 5 4.70 -16.76 23.07
C ARG A 5 3.83 -16.70 21.82
N LEU A 6 4.44 -16.52 20.66
CA LEU A 6 3.77 -16.78 19.38
C LEU A 6 3.94 -18.26 19.01
N LYS A 7 2.88 -19.04 19.20
CA LYS A 7 2.76 -20.39 18.64
C LYS A 7 2.31 -20.26 17.20
N TYR A 8 3.21 -20.50 16.25
CA TYR A 8 2.82 -20.67 14.85
C TYR A 8 2.59 -22.16 14.58
N ALA A 9 1.34 -22.52 14.29
CA ALA A 9 0.99 -23.81 13.72
C ALA A 9 0.95 -23.65 12.19
N CYS A 10 1.81 -24.37 11.48
CA CYS A 10 1.75 -24.46 10.02
C CYS A 10 1.01 -25.75 9.66
N LEU A 11 -0.24 -25.63 9.23
CA LEU A 11 -1.02 -26.74 8.68
C LEU A 11 -0.51 -27.04 7.26
N ARG A 12 0.19 -28.16 7.09
CA ARG A 12 0.31 -28.80 5.78
C ARG A 12 -0.90 -29.71 5.56
N TYR A 13 -1.55 -29.53 4.42
CA TYR A 13 -2.58 -30.44 3.94
C TYR A 13 -1.93 -31.72 3.42
N VAL A 14 -2.22 -32.85 4.07
CA VAL A 14 -1.84 -34.20 3.61
C VAL A 14 -3.11 -34.87 3.08
N PRO A 15 -3.15 -35.35 1.82
CA PRO A 15 -4.31 -36.07 1.33
C PRO A 15 -4.24 -37.52 1.82
N ARG A 16 -5.30 -37.89 2.54
CA ARG A 16 -5.70 -39.25 2.99
C ARG A 16 -5.12 -39.74 4.33
N GLY A 17 -6.03 -39.81 5.31
CA GLY A 17 -6.15 -40.91 6.28
C GLY A 17 -5.06 -41.07 7.33
N GLY A 18 -5.36 -40.67 8.56
CA GLY A 18 -4.60 -41.02 9.77
C GLY A 18 -3.84 -39.85 10.37
N VAL A 19 -4.20 -39.47 11.60
CA VAL A 19 -3.51 -38.44 12.38
C VAL A 19 -2.45 -39.15 13.21
N GLU A 20 -1.21 -39.22 12.71
CA GLU A 20 -0.07 -39.70 13.48
C GLU A 20 0.78 -38.51 13.94
N PHE A 21 0.87 -38.33 15.26
CA PHE A 21 1.51 -37.18 15.90
C PHE A 21 2.95 -37.54 16.26
N GLN A 22 3.88 -37.38 15.32
CA GLN A 22 5.30 -37.56 15.65
C GLN A 22 5.85 -36.33 16.41
N LYS A 23 6.25 -36.59 17.65
CA LYS A 23 6.94 -35.68 18.56
C LYS A 23 8.38 -35.51 18.07
N TRP A 24 8.74 -34.32 17.59
CA TRP A 24 10.12 -33.99 17.24
C TRP A 24 10.76 -33.13 18.33
N GLU A 25 11.92 -33.58 18.81
CA GLU A 25 12.72 -32.95 19.86
C GLU A 25 13.34 -31.64 19.37
N ARG A 26 13.45 -30.67 20.28
CA ARG A 26 13.88 -29.30 19.99
C ARG A 26 15.39 -29.22 20.06
N GLU A 27 16.04 -28.90 18.95
CA GLU A 27 17.35 -28.27 18.99
C GLU A 27 17.18 -26.76 19.19
N ASN A 28 17.68 -26.28 20.33
CA ASN A 28 17.67 -24.87 20.72
C ASN A 28 18.79 -24.13 19.98
N ILE A 29 18.45 -23.39 18.93
CA ILE A 29 19.36 -22.41 18.33
C ILE A 29 19.12 -21.08 19.03
N TRP A 30 20.04 -20.72 19.94
CA TRP A 30 20.13 -19.42 20.55
C TRP A 30 20.87 -18.47 19.59
N LEU A 31 20.23 -17.35 19.23
CA LEU A 31 20.91 -16.22 18.58
C LEU A 31 20.92 -15.05 19.55
N ASP A 32 22.09 -14.89 20.17
CA ASP A 32 22.51 -13.77 20.98
C ASP A 32 22.64 -12.51 20.10
N TRP A 33 21.91 -11.44 20.44
CA TRP A 33 22.06 -10.14 19.79
C TRP A 33 23.03 -9.30 20.61
N GLY A 34 24.32 -9.59 20.43
CA GLY A 34 25.44 -8.78 20.91
C GLY A 34 25.45 -7.41 20.25
N ARG A 35 25.53 -6.37 21.09
CA ARG A 35 25.78 -4.98 20.74
C ARG A 35 27.23 -4.81 20.32
N ASP A 36 27.48 -4.64 19.03
CA ASP A 36 28.76 -4.11 18.54
C ASP A 36 28.55 -2.71 17.96
N ALA A 37 28.83 -1.73 18.80
CA ALA A 37 28.97 -0.34 18.42
C ALA A 37 30.34 -0.14 17.74
N LEU A 38 30.34 -0.11 16.40
CA LEU A 38 31.51 0.32 15.62
C LEU A 38 31.63 1.85 15.69
N VAL A 39 32.54 2.31 16.55
CA VAL A 39 33.08 3.66 16.58
C VAL A 39 33.97 3.85 15.35
N VAL A 40 33.52 4.67 14.40
CA VAL A 40 34.32 5.04 13.22
C VAL A 40 35.11 6.32 13.55
N SER A 41 36.39 6.17 13.90
CA SER A 41 37.33 7.27 14.09
C SER A 41 37.82 7.80 12.74
N HIS A 42 37.40 9.00 12.35
CA HIS A 42 38.03 9.73 11.24
C HIS A 42 39.05 10.72 11.82
N SER A 43 40.34 10.50 11.55
CA SER A 43 41.41 11.46 11.84
C SER A 43 41.44 12.56 10.77
N VAL A 44 41.32 13.81 11.18
CA VAL A 44 41.50 15.01 10.32
C VAL A 44 42.88 15.60 10.61
N PRO A 45 43.69 15.99 9.59
CA PRO A 45 45.00 16.61 9.80
C PRO A 45 44.91 18.08 10.23
N PRO A 46 45.91 18.61 10.95
CA PRO A 46 45.89 19.99 11.45
C PRO A 46 46.29 21.00 10.37
N PHE A 47 45.43 22.01 10.16
CA PHE A 47 45.79 23.23 9.44
C PHE A 47 46.58 24.17 10.36
N SER A 48 47.79 24.52 9.94
CA SER A 48 48.61 25.57 10.50
C SER A 48 48.06 26.94 10.11
N THR A 49 47.65 27.74 11.09
CA THR A 49 47.29 29.16 10.90
C THR A 49 48.23 30.02 11.73
N ALA A 50 49.11 30.73 11.02
CA ALA A 50 50.03 31.72 11.56
C ALA A 50 49.27 32.88 12.22
N MET A 51 49.76 33.29 13.40
CA MET A 51 49.29 34.46 14.13
C MET A 51 49.57 35.75 13.36
N MET A 52 48.55 36.58 13.19
CA MET A 52 48.70 38.03 13.10
C MET A 52 47.84 38.69 14.17
N LYS A 53 48.49 39.15 15.23
CA LYS A 53 47.90 39.98 16.29
C LYS A 53 47.97 41.43 15.85
N THR A 54 46.86 41.97 15.38
CA THR A 54 46.67 43.43 15.26
C THR A 54 46.00 43.93 16.54
N ARG A 55 46.74 44.73 17.32
CA ARG A 55 46.19 45.49 18.45
C ARG A 55 45.63 46.80 17.91
N LEU A 56 44.32 47.01 18.00
CA LEU A 56 43.71 48.32 17.81
C LEU A 56 43.52 48.98 19.19
N PRO A 57 44.03 50.20 19.42
CA PRO A 57 43.78 50.95 20.64
C PRO A 57 42.63 51.93 20.41
N PHE A 58 41.39 51.49 20.59
CA PHE A 58 40.28 52.43 20.75
C PHE A 58 39.40 52.00 21.93
N ARG A 59 39.52 52.79 23.02
CA ARG A 59 38.57 52.78 24.13
C ARG A 59 37.22 53.24 23.60
N LEU A 60 36.25 52.34 23.54
CA LEU A 60 34.85 52.71 23.38
C LEU A 60 34.26 52.99 24.76
N PHE A 61 33.81 54.23 24.90
CA PHE A 61 33.08 54.74 26.05
C PHE A 61 31.80 53.95 26.28
N SER A 62 31.42 53.88 27.56
CA SER A 62 30.21 53.28 28.09
C SER A 62 28.93 53.85 27.46
N CYS A 63 28.46 53.24 26.38
CA CYS A 63 27.11 53.45 25.89
C CYS A 63 26.18 52.43 26.57
N ARG A 64 25.57 52.91 27.66
CA ARG A 64 24.32 52.47 28.31
C ARG A 64 23.62 51.28 27.62
N ALA A 65 23.73 50.10 28.22
CA ALA A 65 23.03 48.89 27.81
C ALA A 65 21.53 48.97 28.13
N TYR A 66 20.77 49.73 27.33
CA TYR A 66 19.30 49.71 27.36
C TYR A 66 18.70 49.38 25.98
N SER A 67 19.38 48.52 25.23
CA SER A 67 18.92 48.02 23.92
C SER A 67 19.42 46.59 23.63
N THR A 68 19.58 45.74 24.65
CA THR A 68 19.97 44.33 24.47
C THR A 68 18.79 43.38 24.33
N ARG A 69 17.55 43.88 24.44
CA ARG A 69 16.38 43.13 23.99
C ARG A 69 16.02 43.67 22.61
N LEU A 70 16.53 43.02 21.57
CA LEU A 70 15.85 43.05 20.27
C LEU A 70 14.36 42.82 20.56
N PRO A 71 13.42 43.60 19.99
CA PRO A 71 12.00 43.36 20.22
C PRO A 71 11.70 41.92 19.82
N GLU A 72 11.60 41.04 20.81
CA GLU A 72 11.29 39.64 20.59
C GLU A 72 9.90 39.62 19.97
N LYS A 73 9.80 39.08 18.75
CA LYS A 73 8.50 38.91 18.10
C LYS A 73 7.60 38.20 19.12
N PRO A 74 6.45 38.80 19.49
CA PRO A 74 5.57 38.18 20.47
C PRO A 74 5.24 36.76 19.99
N ARG A 75 5.15 35.82 20.93
CA ARG A 75 4.79 34.43 20.62
C ARG A 75 3.52 34.45 19.76
N MET A 76 3.60 33.84 18.59
CA MET A 76 2.50 33.83 17.62
C MET A 76 1.25 33.26 18.29
N ARG A 77 0.19 34.08 18.39
CA ARG A 77 -1.13 33.62 18.80
C ARG A 77 -1.81 33.05 17.57
N GLN A 78 -2.11 31.75 17.57
CA GLN A 78 -2.92 31.14 16.52
C GLN A 78 -4.37 31.62 16.70
N PRO A 79 -5.01 32.20 15.67
CA PRO A 79 -6.42 32.52 15.73
C PRO A 79 -7.24 31.25 15.94
N ASP A 80 -8.46 31.37 16.47
CA ASP A 80 -9.34 30.23 16.64
C ASP A 80 -9.54 29.54 15.28
N PRO A 81 -9.15 28.25 15.15
CA PRO A 81 -9.22 27.51 13.88
C PRO A 81 -10.64 27.31 13.35
N LEU A 82 -11.66 27.73 14.10
CA LEU A 82 -13.07 27.64 13.73
C LEU A 82 -13.61 28.91 13.07
N LEU A 83 -12.93 30.05 13.26
CA LEU A 83 -13.33 31.31 12.63
C LEU A 83 -13.04 31.26 11.12
N GLY A 84 -14.10 31.18 10.31
CA GLY A 84 -14.00 31.22 8.83
C GLY A 84 -13.76 29.87 8.14
N ASN A 85 -13.89 28.75 8.86
CA ASN A 85 -13.72 27.42 8.27
C ASN A 85 -15.00 26.99 7.51
N PRO A 86 -14.96 26.72 6.19
CA PRO A 86 -16.13 26.33 5.42
C PRO A 86 -16.73 24.98 5.84
N LYS A 87 -15.97 24.16 6.58
CA LYS A 87 -16.40 22.83 7.05
C LYS A 87 -16.98 22.85 8.47
N ALA A 88 -16.86 23.95 9.21
CA ALA A 88 -17.37 24.04 10.57
C ALA A 88 -18.70 24.81 10.57
N THR A 89 -19.73 24.21 11.14
CA THR A 89 -21.03 24.87 11.32
C THR A 89 -21.18 25.26 12.77
N THR A 90 -21.20 26.57 13.04
CA THR A 90 -21.43 27.12 14.37
C THR A 90 -22.89 27.52 14.50
N THR A 91 -23.62 26.91 15.43
CA THR A 91 -24.99 27.27 15.79
C THR A 91 -25.00 27.84 17.20
N SER A 92 -25.49 29.07 17.37
CA SER A 92 -25.67 29.69 18.69
C SER A 92 -26.93 29.18 19.37
N LEU A 93 -26.82 28.83 20.65
CA LEU A 93 -27.92 28.39 21.51
C LEU A 93 -28.24 29.47 22.55
N PRO A 94 -29.42 29.44 23.20
CA PRO A 94 -29.67 30.29 24.38
C PRO A 94 -28.60 30.04 25.46
N ASP A 95 -28.35 31.04 26.30
CA ASP A 95 -27.37 31.03 27.41
C ASP A 95 -25.88 31.13 27.01
N ASP A 96 -25.56 31.82 25.90
CA ASP A 96 -24.17 32.04 25.42
C ASP A 96 -23.39 30.74 25.13
N LEU A 97 -24.13 29.71 24.70
CA LEU A 97 -23.59 28.41 24.31
C LEU A 97 -23.46 28.31 22.78
N THR A 98 -22.37 27.69 22.32
CA THR A 98 -22.15 27.44 20.88
C THR A 98 -22.05 25.93 20.63
N PHE A 99 -22.92 25.42 19.76
CA PHE A 99 -22.78 24.07 19.23
C PHE A 99 -22.02 24.13 17.92
N ILE A 100 -20.90 23.41 17.86
CA ILE A 100 -19.97 23.44 16.73
C ILE A 100 -19.93 22.04 16.12
N HIS A 101 -20.46 21.90 14.91
CA HIS A 101 -20.35 20.66 14.15
C HIS A 101 -19.11 20.69 13.27
N ARG A 102 -18.23 19.70 13.44
CA ARG A 102 -17.00 19.51 12.65
C ARG A 102 -16.97 18.08 12.11
N PRO A 103 -17.32 17.85 10.83
CA PRO A 103 -17.16 16.53 10.26
C PRO A 103 -15.66 16.16 10.32
N PRO A 104 -15.32 14.95 10.80
CA PRO A 104 -13.93 14.57 10.99
C PRO A 104 -13.22 14.53 9.61
N PRO A 105 -11.98 15.03 9.50
CA PRO A 105 -11.19 14.94 8.26
C PRO A 105 -10.59 13.54 8.04
N SER A 106 -11.05 12.53 8.78
CA SER A 106 -10.63 11.14 8.64
C SER A 106 -11.53 10.38 7.67
N ALA A 107 -11.02 9.28 7.11
CA ALA A 107 -11.86 8.36 6.37
C ALA A 107 -12.99 7.83 7.28
N PRO A 108 -14.22 7.66 6.76
CA PRO A 108 -15.32 7.11 7.54
C PRO A 108 -15.00 5.68 7.98
N THR A 109 -15.47 5.30 9.17
CA THR A 109 -15.31 3.93 9.68
C THR A 109 -16.12 2.96 8.84
N PRO A 110 -15.64 1.73 8.57
CA PRO A 110 -16.38 0.73 7.81
C PRO A 110 -17.69 0.28 8.48
N LEU A 111 -17.82 0.51 9.80
CA LEU A 111 -19.02 0.23 10.59
C LEU A 111 -20.14 1.27 10.40
N SER A 112 -19.83 2.40 9.76
CA SER A 112 -20.80 3.44 9.42
C SER A 112 -21.16 3.28 7.96
N TYR A 113 -22.25 2.56 7.67
CA TYR A 113 -22.79 2.50 6.32
C TYR A 113 -23.40 3.86 5.96
N THR A 114 -23.22 4.31 4.71
CA THR A 114 -23.81 5.58 4.23
C THR A 114 -25.34 5.61 4.34
N THR A 115 -25.97 4.43 4.32
CA THR A 115 -27.42 4.23 4.45
C THR A 115 -27.90 4.09 5.89
N ASN A 116 -27.03 3.70 6.84
CA ASN A 116 -27.37 3.54 8.26
C ASN A 116 -26.14 3.85 9.13
N PRO A 117 -25.83 5.14 9.37
CA PRO A 117 -24.71 5.53 10.20
C PRO A 117 -25.04 5.27 11.67
N THR A 118 -24.05 4.81 12.44
CA THR A 118 -24.18 4.58 13.89
C THR A 118 -24.57 5.84 14.67
N SER A 119 -24.31 7.03 14.10
CA SER A 119 -24.76 8.31 14.63
C SER A 119 -25.24 9.23 13.49
N PRO A 120 -26.37 9.93 13.66
CA PRO A 120 -26.85 10.91 12.68
C PRO A 120 -25.87 12.07 12.47
N LEU A 121 -24.98 12.35 13.42
CA LEU A 121 -23.94 13.37 13.32
C LEU A 121 -22.77 12.98 12.39
N LEU A 122 -22.64 11.68 12.09
CA LEU A 122 -21.65 11.14 11.15
C LEU A 122 -22.18 11.08 9.71
N ARG A 123 -23.41 11.55 9.47
CA ARG A 123 -23.96 11.65 8.12
C ARG A 123 -23.18 12.74 7.37
N PRO A 124 -22.68 12.47 6.15
CA PRO A 124 -22.13 13.52 5.31
C PRO A 124 -23.19 14.60 5.07
N ALA A 125 -22.77 15.87 5.07
CA ALA A 125 -23.67 17.04 5.06
C ALA A 125 -24.54 17.18 3.79
N ALA A 126 -24.34 16.34 2.78
CA ALA A 126 -25.25 16.16 1.65
C ALA A 126 -24.92 14.81 0.99
N PRO A 127 -25.87 14.13 0.30
CA PRO A 127 -25.46 13.21 -0.75
C PRO A 127 -24.55 14.01 -1.68
N SER A 128 -23.36 13.51 -2.00
CA SER A 128 -22.53 14.12 -3.04
C SER A 128 -23.43 14.32 -4.25
N SER A 129 -23.74 15.58 -4.58
CA SER A 129 -24.60 15.88 -5.71
C SER A 129 -23.98 15.21 -6.92
N ALA A 130 -24.83 14.57 -7.73
CA ALA A 130 -24.42 13.94 -9.00
C ALA A 130 -23.68 14.92 -9.94
N ASP A 131 -23.73 16.22 -9.62
CA ASP A 131 -23.10 17.33 -10.33
C ASP A 131 -21.65 17.62 -9.90
N THR A 132 -21.13 16.96 -8.87
CA THR A 132 -19.70 17.07 -8.54
C THR A 132 -18.87 16.25 -9.54
N SER A 133 -17.99 16.92 -10.27
CA SER A 133 -17.07 16.26 -11.21
C SER A 133 -16.24 15.21 -10.46
N LEU A 134 -16.56 13.93 -10.68
CA LEU A 134 -15.82 12.82 -10.09
C LEU A 134 -14.36 12.86 -10.57
N PRO A 135 -13.39 12.48 -9.73
CA PRO A 135 -12.03 12.32 -10.19
C PRO A 135 -11.99 11.30 -11.34
N PRO A 136 -11.02 11.44 -12.27
CA PRO A 136 -10.93 10.53 -13.40
C PRO A 136 -10.75 9.09 -12.91
N LEU A 137 -11.49 8.17 -13.53
CA LEU A 137 -11.38 6.75 -13.22
C LEU A 137 -9.95 6.26 -13.51
N LEU A 138 -9.33 5.59 -12.54
CA LEU A 138 -8.00 4.96 -12.71
C LEU A 138 -7.99 3.93 -13.85
N ARG A 139 -9.12 3.28 -14.09
CA ARG A 139 -9.31 2.33 -15.19
C ARG A 139 -10.64 2.63 -15.88
N LYS A 140 -10.59 2.89 -17.18
CA LYS A 140 -11.80 2.99 -18.01
C LYS A 140 -12.52 1.64 -17.97
N SER A 141 -13.83 1.65 -17.74
CA SER A 141 -14.66 0.47 -17.92
C SER A 141 -14.59 0.04 -19.39
N ALA A 142 -14.26 -1.22 -19.65
CA ALA A 142 -14.35 -1.77 -20.99
C ALA A 142 -15.82 -1.85 -21.39
N GLU A 143 -16.12 -1.51 -22.64
CA GLU A 143 -17.47 -1.66 -23.18
C GLU A 143 -17.88 -3.15 -23.18
N PRO A 144 -19.15 -3.45 -22.84
CA PRO A 144 -19.64 -4.81 -22.86
C PRO A 144 -19.60 -5.33 -24.30
N LYS A 145 -18.94 -6.47 -24.50
CA LYS A 145 -18.89 -7.13 -25.81
C LYS A 145 -20.23 -7.83 -26.09
N PRO A 146 -20.70 -7.84 -27.36
CA PRO A 146 -21.96 -8.48 -27.72
C PRO A 146 -21.93 -10.00 -27.49
N ARG A 147 -23.12 -10.60 -27.37
CA ARG A 147 -23.27 -12.06 -27.30
C ARG A 147 -22.83 -12.66 -28.64
N MET A 148 -22.01 -13.71 -28.57
CA MET A 148 -21.56 -14.47 -29.74
C MET A 148 -22.60 -15.53 -30.15
N SER A 149 -22.62 -15.88 -31.45
CA SER A 149 -23.47 -16.93 -31.99
C SER A 149 -23.06 -18.33 -31.50
N ASP A 150 -24.00 -19.28 -31.54
CA ASP A 150 -23.72 -20.66 -31.13
C ASP A 150 -22.85 -21.41 -32.15
N GLU A 151 -22.88 -21.00 -33.43
CA GLU A 151 -22.04 -21.52 -34.51
C GLU A 151 -20.56 -21.14 -34.31
N ASP A 152 -20.31 -19.86 -34.02
CA ASP A 152 -18.96 -19.35 -33.72
C ASP A 152 -18.39 -20.02 -32.45
N LEU A 153 -19.25 -20.29 -31.47
CA LEU A 153 -18.86 -21.05 -30.27
C LEU A 153 -18.40 -22.47 -30.61
N ALA A 154 -19.12 -23.16 -31.50
CA ALA A 154 -18.75 -24.49 -31.95
C ALA A 154 -17.43 -24.46 -32.75
N GLU A 155 -17.25 -23.49 -33.65
CA GLU A 155 -16.01 -23.31 -34.40
C GLU A 155 -14.82 -23.02 -33.47
N MET A 156 -15.00 -22.12 -32.50
CA MET A 156 -13.98 -21.79 -31.50
C MET A 156 -13.51 -23.03 -30.73
N ARG A 157 -14.46 -23.89 -30.31
CA ARG A 157 -14.15 -25.15 -29.63
C ARG A 157 -13.38 -26.11 -30.55
N ARG A 158 -13.84 -26.25 -31.80
CA ARG A 158 -13.20 -27.10 -32.80
C ARG A 158 -11.75 -26.68 -33.06
N LEU A 159 -11.51 -25.39 -33.36
CA LEU A 159 -10.18 -24.86 -33.65
C LEU A 159 -9.20 -25.09 -32.49
N ARG A 160 -9.68 -24.86 -31.26
CA ARG A 160 -8.84 -25.02 -30.06
C ARG A 160 -8.53 -26.47 -29.74
N ALA A 161 -9.44 -27.39 -30.06
CA ALA A 161 -9.21 -28.83 -29.94
C ALA A 161 -8.19 -29.34 -30.98
N LEU A 162 -8.24 -28.81 -32.21
CA LEU A 162 -7.34 -29.20 -33.30
C LEU A 162 -5.88 -28.83 -33.02
N ASN A 163 -5.60 -27.57 -32.70
CA ASN A 163 -4.23 -27.13 -32.41
C ASN A 163 -4.20 -26.07 -31.30
N PRO A 164 -4.06 -26.47 -30.03
CA PRO A 164 -4.07 -25.53 -28.90
C PRO A 164 -2.83 -24.63 -28.83
N ALA A 165 -1.73 -24.99 -29.52
CA ALA A 165 -0.50 -24.19 -29.56
C ALA A 165 -0.63 -23.01 -30.52
N TYR A 166 -1.27 -23.23 -31.68
CA TYR A 166 -1.53 -22.17 -32.66
C TYR A 166 -2.77 -21.34 -32.31
N TYR A 167 -3.88 -22.00 -31.94
CA TYR A 167 -5.15 -21.35 -31.56
C TYR A 167 -5.18 -21.04 -30.06
N THR A 168 -4.33 -20.11 -29.66
CA THR A 168 -4.25 -19.60 -28.29
C THR A 168 -5.48 -18.78 -27.92
N ARG A 169 -5.69 -18.55 -26.62
CA ARG A 169 -6.84 -17.77 -26.12
C ARG A 169 -6.85 -16.34 -26.66
N SER A 170 -5.68 -15.72 -26.83
CA SER A 170 -5.57 -14.36 -27.39
C SER A 170 -5.97 -14.33 -28.86
N ARG A 171 -5.44 -15.25 -29.68
CA ARG A 171 -5.77 -15.32 -31.11
C ARG A 171 -7.25 -15.60 -31.37
N LEU A 172 -7.86 -16.49 -30.60
CA LEU A 172 -9.31 -16.75 -30.72
C LEU A 172 -10.13 -15.55 -30.22
N ALA A 173 -9.68 -14.87 -29.17
CA ALA A 173 -10.34 -13.67 -28.68
C ALA A 173 -10.33 -12.53 -29.70
N GLU A 174 -9.22 -12.38 -30.44
CA GLU A 174 -9.10 -11.42 -31.53
C GLU A 174 -9.99 -11.82 -32.72
N ARG A 175 -9.94 -13.09 -33.14
CA ARG A 175 -10.72 -13.60 -34.28
C ARG A 175 -12.24 -13.45 -34.08
N PHE A 176 -12.74 -13.80 -32.90
CA PHE A 176 -14.18 -13.78 -32.59
C PHE A 176 -14.60 -12.50 -31.85
N ASN A 177 -13.74 -11.49 -31.79
CA ASN A 177 -13.94 -10.25 -31.01
C ASN A 177 -14.54 -10.49 -29.61
N CYS A 178 -14.03 -11.45 -28.86
CA CYS A 178 -14.48 -11.78 -27.51
C CYS A 178 -13.37 -11.52 -26.48
N THR A 179 -13.59 -11.81 -25.20
CA THR A 179 -12.54 -11.68 -24.17
C THR A 179 -11.74 -12.98 -24.04
N ALA A 180 -10.44 -12.90 -23.80
CA ALA A 180 -9.61 -14.10 -23.63
C ALA A 180 -10.03 -14.95 -22.42
N THR A 181 -10.65 -14.35 -21.41
CA THR A 181 -11.31 -15.03 -20.28
C THR A 181 -12.50 -15.85 -20.75
N PHE A 182 -13.38 -15.26 -21.56
CA PHE A 182 -14.52 -15.95 -22.16
C PHE A 182 -14.11 -17.20 -22.97
N VAL A 183 -13.09 -17.09 -23.83
CA VAL A 183 -12.54 -18.24 -24.57
C VAL A 183 -12.06 -19.36 -23.62
N GLY A 184 -11.45 -18.98 -22.49
CA GLY A 184 -10.99 -19.94 -21.48
C GLY A 184 -12.13 -20.73 -20.82
N TYR A 185 -13.32 -20.12 -20.70
CA TYR A 185 -14.50 -20.80 -20.17
C TYR A 185 -15.19 -21.66 -21.22
N MET A 186 -15.34 -21.18 -22.46
CA MET A 186 -16.12 -21.85 -23.50
C MET A 186 -15.35 -22.93 -24.27
N ALA A 187 -14.05 -22.76 -24.46
CA ALA A 187 -13.19 -23.67 -25.22
C ALA A 187 -12.04 -24.18 -24.31
N LYS A 188 -12.41 -25.04 -23.36
CA LYS A 188 -11.45 -25.66 -22.43
C LYS A 188 -10.60 -26.70 -23.19
N LEU A 189 -9.32 -26.77 -22.87
CA LEU A 189 -8.46 -27.87 -23.33
C LEU A 189 -8.84 -29.16 -22.60
N SER A 190 -8.51 -30.30 -23.21
CA SER A 190 -8.52 -31.57 -22.50
C SER A 190 -7.61 -31.51 -21.27
N THR A 191 -7.97 -32.24 -20.22
CA THR A 191 -7.29 -32.18 -18.91
C THR A 191 -5.79 -32.48 -19.02
N GLY A 192 -5.43 -33.43 -19.89
CA GLY A 192 -4.04 -33.79 -20.17
C GLY A 192 -3.27 -32.68 -20.91
N ALA A 193 -3.84 -32.13 -21.98
CA ALA A 193 -3.22 -31.03 -22.72
C ALA A 193 -3.09 -29.75 -21.89
N HIS A 194 -4.08 -29.47 -21.02
CA HIS A 194 -4.00 -28.37 -20.07
C HIS A 194 -2.85 -28.55 -19.09
N ARG A 195 -2.72 -29.74 -18.48
CA ARG A 195 -1.65 -30.03 -17.51
C ARG A 195 -0.26 -29.86 -18.14
N THR A 196 -0.04 -30.39 -19.33
CA THR A 196 1.25 -30.26 -20.02
C THR A 196 1.56 -28.81 -20.40
N ALA A 197 0.57 -28.04 -20.84
CA ALA A 197 0.73 -26.61 -21.12
C ALA A 197 1.05 -25.81 -19.83
N SER A 198 0.35 -26.07 -18.73
CA SER A 198 0.61 -25.43 -17.44
C SER A 198 2.02 -25.74 -16.93
N GLN A 199 2.44 -27.01 -16.96
CA GLN A 199 3.79 -27.41 -16.55
C GLN A 199 4.87 -26.71 -17.37
N LYS A 200 4.71 -26.61 -18.70
CA LYS A 200 5.65 -25.89 -19.57
C LYS A 200 5.75 -24.41 -19.18
N LEU A 201 4.63 -23.75 -18.89
CA LEU A 201 4.61 -22.35 -18.45
C LEU A 201 5.24 -22.18 -17.06
N ASP A 202 4.96 -23.08 -16.13
CA ASP A 202 5.54 -23.03 -14.78
C ASP A 202 7.06 -23.20 -14.82
N LEU A 203 7.57 -24.14 -15.63
CA LEU A 203 9.00 -24.31 -15.86
C LEU A 203 9.63 -23.06 -16.50
N GLN A 204 8.96 -22.41 -17.45
CA GLN A 204 9.43 -21.14 -18.02
C GLN A 204 9.47 -20.02 -16.97
N HIS A 205 8.44 -19.92 -16.13
CA HIS A 205 8.39 -18.96 -15.04
C HIS A 205 9.46 -19.24 -13.97
N GLU A 206 9.75 -20.49 -13.66
CA GLU A 206 10.83 -20.90 -12.75
C GLU A 206 12.20 -20.53 -13.30
N LYS A 207 12.47 -20.83 -14.57
CA LYS A 207 13.69 -20.39 -15.26
C LYS A 207 13.85 -18.87 -15.31
N ALA A 208 12.74 -18.14 -15.40
CA ALA A 208 12.76 -16.67 -15.34
C ALA A 208 12.98 -16.15 -13.90
N ARG A 209 12.44 -16.86 -12.89
CA ARG A 209 12.59 -16.54 -11.46
C ARG A 209 13.99 -16.88 -10.93
N SER A 210 14.62 -17.94 -11.40
CA SER A 210 15.98 -18.32 -11.00
C SER A 210 17.03 -17.28 -11.42
N LYS A 211 16.75 -16.52 -12.47
CA LYS A 211 17.59 -15.39 -12.92
C LYS A 211 17.43 -14.13 -12.05
N TRP A 212 16.56 -14.12 -11.04
CA TRP A 212 16.38 -12.95 -10.18
C TRP A 212 17.44 -12.95 -9.08
N GLY A 213 18.17 -11.83 -8.95
CA GLY A 213 19.03 -11.60 -7.79
C GLY A 213 18.24 -11.33 -6.51
N GLU A 214 18.94 -11.38 -5.37
CA GLU A 214 18.38 -11.26 -4.01
C GLU A 214 17.49 -10.02 -3.83
N LYS A 215 17.95 -8.85 -4.27
CA LYS A 215 17.19 -7.59 -4.17
C LYS A 215 15.79 -7.71 -4.81
N LYS A 216 15.70 -8.34 -5.99
CA LYS A 216 14.44 -8.50 -6.71
C LYS A 216 13.51 -9.51 -6.01
N LEU A 217 14.08 -10.56 -5.42
CA LEU A 217 13.33 -11.52 -4.62
C LEU A 217 12.70 -10.85 -3.39
N ILE A 218 13.48 -10.05 -2.63
CA ILE A 218 12.99 -9.31 -1.47
C ILE A 218 11.85 -8.36 -1.86
N VAL A 219 12.01 -7.58 -2.94
CA VAL A 219 10.95 -6.67 -3.42
C VAL A 219 9.68 -7.44 -3.82
N ARG A 220 9.80 -8.61 -4.43
CA ARG A 220 8.65 -9.46 -4.79
C ARG A 220 7.95 -10.01 -3.56
N GLU A 221 8.67 -10.43 -2.53
CA GLU A 221 8.09 -10.89 -1.27
C GLU A 221 7.40 -9.74 -0.51
N ILE A 222 8.00 -8.56 -0.47
CA ILE A 222 7.34 -7.36 0.09
C ILE A 222 6.05 -7.05 -0.66
N ARG A 223 6.05 -7.13 -2.00
CA ARG A 223 4.84 -6.92 -2.80
C ARG A 223 3.77 -7.97 -2.50
N LYS A 224 4.14 -9.23 -2.30
CA LYS A 224 3.20 -10.30 -1.90
C LYS A 224 2.59 -10.00 -0.52
N LYS A 225 3.41 -9.61 0.47
CA LYS A 225 2.94 -9.22 1.81
C LYS A 225 2.01 -8.02 1.77
N ARG A 226 2.34 -6.98 0.99
CA ARG A 226 1.46 -5.82 0.79
C ARG A 226 0.12 -6.20 0.17
N LYS A 227 0.13 -7.06 -0.86
CA LYS A 227 -1.10 -7.54 -1.50
C LYS A 227 -1.95 -8.42 -0.57
N ALA A 228 -1.34 -9.16 0.34
CA ALA A 228 -2.07 -9.97 1.31
C ALA A 228 -2.60 -9.14 2.50
N PHE A 229 -1.95 -8.03 2.82
CA PHE A 229 -2.37 -7.10 3.86
C PHE A 229 -3.50 -6.17 3.41
N TRP A 230 -3.48 -5.76 2.14
CA TRP A 230 -4.57 -5.04 1.49
C TRP A 230 -5.77 -5.94 1.25
#